data_AF-G8T9T8-F1
#
_entry.id   AF-G8T9T8-F1
#
_cell.length_a   1.000
_cell.length_b   1.000
_cell.length_c   1.000
_cell.angle_alpha   90.00
_cell.angle_beta   90.00
_cell.angle_gamma   90.00
#
_symmetry.space_group_name_H-M   'P 1'
#
loop_
_entity.id
_entity.type
_entity.pdbx_description
1 polymer ?
#
loop_
_entity_poly.entity_id
_entity_poly.type
_entity_poly.pdbx_seq_one_letter_code
_entity_poly.pdbx_strand_id
1 'polypeptide(L)'
;MKNCKLIEVNRFIEINTMDTNEEVEAINIDHIPLEKLLEIFTPHEHGDPLLYDPYDIDEAQMNKLNTYLNEPVSFDNLKYDYTLAAFGTYEDTVTGKIIK
;
A
#
# COMPACT_ATOMS: atom_id res chain seq x y z
N MET A 1 -13.94 -14.35 -18.43
CA MET A 1 -13.58 -14.04 -17.03
C MET A 1 -12.55 -15.05 -16.57
N LYS A 2 -11.41 -14.62 -16.02
CA LYS A 2 -10.49 -15.55 -15.35
C LYS A 2 -11.20 -16.07 -14.09
N ASN A 3 -11.18 -17.37 -13.88
CA ASN A 3 -11.75 -18.03 -12.71
C ASN A 3 -10.80 -17.81 -11.53
N CYS A 4 -10.75 -16.59 -10.99
CA CYS A 4 -9.85 -16.23 -9.90
C CYS A 4 -10.65 -15.76 -8.68
N LYS A 5 -10.24 -16.22 -7.50
CA LYS A 5 -10.79 -15.81 -6.20
C LYS A 5 -9.73 -15.03 -5.44
N LEU A 6 -10.05 -13.82 -4.98
CA LEU A 6 -9.18 -13.07 -4.06
C LEU A 6 -9.11 -13.81 -2.71
N ILE A 7 -7.90 -14.05 -2.23
CA ILE A 7 -7.65 -14.71 -0.93
C ILE A 7 -7.24 -13.69 0.11
N GLU A 8 -6.37 -12.76 -0.25
CA GLU A 8 -5.70 -11.85 0.68
C GLU A 8 -5.38 -10.55 -0.04
N VAL A 9 -5.35 -9.45 0.72
CA VAL A 9 -4.83 -8.16 0.26
C VAL A 9 -3.78 -7.73 1.27
N ASN A 10 -2.57 -7.44 0.80
CA ASN A 10 -1.51 -6.88 1.62
C ASN A 10 -1.24 -5.45 1.20
N ARG A 11 -0.98 -4.58 2.18
CA ARG A 11 -0.65 -3.17 1.94
C ARG A 11 0.80 -2.87 2.24
N PHE A 12 1.39 -1.99 1.45
CA PHE A 12 2.79 -1.59 1.55
C PHE A 12 2.92 -0.07 1.45
N ILE A 13 3.92 0.46 2.12
CA ILE A 13 4.51 1.76 1.78
C ILE A 13 5.60 1.46 0.74
N GLU A 14 5.38 1.87 -0.50
CA GLU A 14 6.40 1.82 -1.55
C GLU A 14 7.20 3.12 -1.54
N ILE A 15 8.52 2.97 -1.61
CA ILE A 15 9.48 4.08 -1.68
C ILE A 15 10.22 3.94 -3.00
N ASN A 16 10.00 4.88 -3.91
CA ASN A 16 10.58 4.88 -5.24
C ASN A 16 11.48 6.11 -5.42
N THR A 17 12.55 5.99 -6.20
CA THR A 17 13.37 7.16 -6.58
C THR A 17 12.58 8.08 -7.53
N MET A 18 12.58 9.40 -7.29
CA MET A 18 11.86 10.33 -8.17
C MET A 18 12.44 10.37 -9.60
N ASP A 19 13.75 10.20 -9.74
CA ASP A 19 14.44 10.35 -11.03
C ASP A 19 14.21 9.15 -11.96
N THR A 20 14.20 7.93 -11.42
CA THR A 20 14.15 6.68 -12.19
C THR A 20 12.86 5.89 -11.99
N ASN A 21 12.04 6.25 -10.99
CA ASN A 21 10.88 5.50 -10.55
C ASN A 21 11.23 4.02 -10.26
N GLU A 22 12.44 3.80 -9.73
CA GLU A 22 12.89 2.47 -9.31
C GLU A 22 12.55 2.27 -7.84
N GLU A 23 12.03 1.09 -7.52
CA GLU A 23 11.73 0.70 -6.14
C GLU A 23 13.03 0.62 -5.34
N VAL A 24 13.07 1.41 -4.27
CA VAL A 24 14.13 1.37 -3.27
C VAL A 24 13.76 0.38 -2.18
N GLU A 25 12.51 0.44 -1.73
CA GLU A 25 12.00 -0.35 -0.63
C GLU A 25 10.47 -0.45 -0.67
N ALA A 26 9.94 -1.58 -0.19
CA ALA A 26 8.51 -1.76 0.06
C ALA A 26 8.30 -2.29 1.49
N ILE A 27 7.68 -1.48 2.34
CA ILE A 27 7.47 -1.81 3.76
C ILE A 27 6.07 -2.36 3.92
N ASN A 28 5.95 -3.62 4.34
CA ASN A 28 4.64 -4.21 4.64
C ASN A 28 4.01 -3.54 5.87
N ILE A 29 2.76 -3.11 5.75
CA ILE A 29 2.02 -2.44 6.82
C ILE A 29 0.69 -3.13 7.13
N ASP A 30 0.54 -4.40 6.77
CA ASP A 30 -0.73 -5.12 6.92
C ASP A 30 -1.09 -5.40 8.39
N HIS A 31 -0.13 -5.21 9.31
CA HIS A 31 -0.39 -5.19 10.75
C HIS A 31 -1.15 -3.94 11.23
N ILE A 32 -1.22 -2.88 10.41
CA ILE A 32 -2.00 -1.67 10.71
C ILE A 32 -3.47 -1.91 10.30
N PRO A 33 -4.44 -1.84 11.24
CA PRO A 33 -5.84 -2.04 10.90
C PRO A 33 -6.34 -1.02 9.88
N LEU A 34 -7.23 -1.44 8.98
CA LEU A 34 -7.79 -0.57 7.93
C LEU A 34 -8.45 0.68 8.53
N GLU A 35 -9.11 0.57 9.67
CA GLU A 35 -9.75 1.72 10.34
C GLU A 35 -8.72 2.80 10.70
N LYS A 36 -7.49 2.39 11.06
CA LYS A 36 -6.40 3.33 11.33
C LYS A 36 -5.82 3.94 10.07
N LEU A 37 -5.76 3.17 8.99
CA LEU A 37 -5.39 3.72 7.68
C LEU A 37 -6.43 4.75 7.21
N LEU A 38 -7.72 4.52 7.44
CA LEU A 38 -8.79 5.47 7.10
C LEU A 38 -8.80 6.74 7.97
N GLU A 39 -8.08 6.77 9.10
CA GLU A 39 -7.82 8.00 9.88
C GLU A 39 -6.66 8.84 9.28
N ILE A 40 -5.83 8.22 8.43
CA ILE A 40 -4.64 8.82 7.79
C ILE A 40 -4.96 9.22 6.35
N PHE A 41 -5.63 8.34 5.62
CA PHE A 41 -6.00 8.49 4.22
C PHE A 41 -7.49 8.76 4.11
N THR A 42 -7.84 9.74 3.28
CA THR A 42 -9.24 9.95 2.88
C THR A 42 -9.45 9.21 1.57
N PRO A 43 -10.28 8.15 1.51
CA PRO A 43 -10.63 7.49 0.27
C PRO A 43 -11.12 8.49 -0.77
N HIS A 44 -10.77 8.27 -2.04
CA HIS A 44 -11.30 9.09 -3.12
C HIS A 44 -12.83 9.06 -3.13
N GLU A 45 -13.47 10.20 -3.44
CA GLU A 45 -14.93 10.41 -3.34
C GLU A 45 -15.79 9.40 -4.13
N HIS A 46 -15.17 8.58 -4.99
CA HIS A 46 -15.84 7.69 -5.93
C HIS A 46 -15.59 6.18 -5.73
N GLY A 47 -15.14 5.75 -4.55
CA GLY A 47 -15.47 4.39 -4.11
C GLY A 47 -14.33 3.40 -3.92
N ASP A 48 -13.28 3.83 -3.21
CA ASP A 48 -12.27 2.90 -2.70
C ASP A 48 -12.20 2.89 -1.15
N PRO A 49 -13.27 2.45 -0.47
CA PRO A 49 -13.34 2.45 1.00
C PRO A 49 -12.34 1.48 1.64
N LEU A 50 -11.66 0.66 0.85
CA LEU A 50 -10.71 -0.35 1.29
C LEU A 50 -9.26 0.01 0.94
N LEU A 51 -9.00 1.18 0.36
CA LEU A 51 -7.66 1.65 0.00
C LEU A 51 -6.93 0.63 -0.91
N TYR A 52 -7.60 0.20 -1.97
CA TYR A 52 -7.04 -0.66 -3.01
C TYR A 52 -6.30 0.12 -4.10
N ASP A 53 -6.71 1.36 -4.37
CA ASP A 53 -5.99 2.23 -5.27
C ASP A 53 -4.67 2.71 -4.63
N PRO A 54 -3.67 3.11 -5.43
CA PRO A 54 -2.49 3.76 -4.89
C PRO A 54 -2.83 5.16 -4.35
N TYR A 55 -2.27 5.50 -3.19
CA TYR A 55 -2.38 6.84 -2.60
C TYR A 55 -0.99 7.40 -2.34
N ASP A 56 -0.74 8.61 -2.84
CA ASP A 56 0.47 9.34 -2.49
C ASP A 56 0.48 9.63 -0.98
N ILE A 57 1.66 9.49 -0.37
CA ILE A 57 1.88 9.73 1.05
C ILE A 57 2.63 11.04 1.19
N ASP A 58 1.99 12.02 1.83
CA ASP A 58 2.66 13.27 2.22
C ASP A 58 3.39 13.14 3.57
N GLU A 59 4.16 14.17 3.93
CA GLU A 59 4.93 14.19 5.18
C GLU A 59 4.05 14.02 6.42
N ALA A 60 2.85 14.62 6.44
CA ALA A 60 1.94 14.54 7.58
C ALA A 60 1.37 13.13 7.73
N GLN A 61 1.06 12.46 6.63
CA GLN A 61 0.61 11.07 6.60
C GLN A 61 1.75 10.12 6.99
N MET A 62 2.95 10.33 6.47
CA MET A 62 4.13 9.55 6.86
C MET A 62 4.42 9.68 8.36
N ASN A 63 4.30 10.89 8.92
CA ASN A 63 4.46 11.12 10.35
C ASN A 63 3.42 10.35 11.19
N LYS A 64 2.18 10.23 10.72
CA LYS A 64 1.17 9.38 11.37
C LYS A 64 1.51 7.89 11.23
N LEU A 65 1.91 7.45 10.04
CA LEU A 65 2.30 6.05 9.78
C LEU A 65 3.47 5.62 10.66
N ASN A 66 4.48 6.47 10.83
CA ASN A 66 5.66 6.24 11.67
C ASN A 66 5.34 5.92 13.13
N THR A 67 4.13 6.25 13.62
CA THR A 67 3.69 5.85 14.97
C THR A 67 3.35 4.36 15.09
N TYR A 68 3.21 3.66 13.97
CA TYR A 68 2.89 2.23 13.87
C TYR A 68 4.02 1.39 13.28
N LEU A 69 5.08 2.01 12.75
CA LEU A 69 6.23 1.31 12.18
C LEU A 69 7.23 0.97 13.29
N ASN A 70 7.84 -0.21 13.18
CA ASN A 70 8.95 -0.58 14.08
C ASN A 70 10.18 0.31 13.83
N GLU A 71 10.42 0.65 12.58
CA GLU A 71 11.49 1.55 12.14
C GLU A 71 10.85 2.73 11.40
N PRO A 72 10.93 3.95 11.96
CA PRO A 72 10.37 5.14 11.30
C PRO A 72 11.10 5.47 10.00
N VAL A 73 10.33 5.84 8.98
CA VAL A 73 10.82 6.33 7.70
C VAL A 73 11.08 7.84 7.79
N SER A 74 12.29 8.27 7.42
CA SER A 74 12.58 9.70 7.22
C SER A 74 12.03 10.14 5.88
N PHE A 75 11.03 11.02 5.90
CA PHE A 75 10.40 11.55 4.68
C PHE A 75 11.35 12.52 3.96
N ASP A 76 11.62 12.26 2.67
CA ASP A 76 12.46 13.10 1.80
C ASP A 76 11.86 13.14 0.38
N ASN A 77 10.87 14.02 0.18
CA ASN A 77 10.20 14.21 -1.11
C ASN A 77 11.01 14.97 -2.16
N LEU A 78 12.30 15.23 -1.90
CA LEU A 78 13.22 15.70 -2.93
C LEU A 78 13.92 14.54 -3.64
N LYS A 79 13.94 13.36 -3.00
CA LYS A 79 14.61 12.17 -3.53
C LYS A 79 13.64 11.04 -3.86
N TYR A 80 12.55 10.94 -3.10
CA TYR A 80 11.68 9.78 -3.16
C TYR A 80 10.20 10.16 -3.30
N ASP A 81 9.49 9.30 -4.01
CA ASP A 81 8.04 9.22 -4.01
C ASP A 81 7.61 8.11 -3.05
N TYR A 82 6.56 8.39 -2.27
CA TYR A 82 6.03 7.48 -1.27
C TYR A 82 4.57 7.18 -1.59
N THR A 83 4.22 5.91 -1.70
CA THR A 83 2.87 5.49 -2.10
C THR A 83 2.36 4.39 -1.18
N LEU A 84 1.11 4.51 -0.73
CA LEU A 84 0.37 3.39 -0.15
C LEU A 84 -0.13 2.53 -1.32
N ALA A 85 0.37 1.31 -1.43
CA ALA A 85 -0.03 0.36 -2.46
C ALA A 85 -0.69 -0.88 -1.84
N ALA A 86 -1.65 -1.47 -2.58
CA ALA A 86 -2.33 -2.69 -2.17
C ALA A 86 -2.16 -3.78 -3.24
N PHE A 87 -1.78 -4.98 -2.80
CA PHE A 87 -1.57 -6.14 -3.67
C PHE A 87 -2.50 -7.27 -3.27
N GLY A 88 -3.26 -7.78 -4.24
CA GLY A 88 -4.15 -8.92 -4.05
C GLY A 88 -3.46 -10.24 -4.37
N THR A 89 -3.57 -11.22 -3.48
CA THR A 89 -3.23 -12.61 -3.79
C THR A 89 -4.50 -13.35 -4.21
N TYR A 90 -4.46 -13.99 -5.38
CA TYR A 90 -5.59 -14.68 -5.99
C TYR A 90 -5.31 -16.17 -6.15
N GLU A 91 -6.35 -17.00 -6.10
CA GLU A 91 -6.30 -18.41 -6.48
C GLU A 91 -7.09 -18.63 -7.76
N ASP A 92 -6.47 -19.29 -8.73
CA ASP A 92 -7.16 -19.83 -9.89
C ASP A 92 -8.05 -21.00 -9.45
N THR A 93 -9.36 -20.82 -9.52
CA THR A 93 -10.34 -21.78 -8.99
C THR A 93 -10.52 -23.01 -9.88
N VAL A 94 -9.84 -23.10 -11.03
CA VAL A 94 -9.82 -24.29 -11.89
C VAL A 94 -8.62 -25.17 -11.56
N THR A 95 -7.47 -24.55 -11.33
CA THR A 95 -6.19 -25.24 -11.14
C THR A 95 -5.71 -25.30 -9.69
N GLY A 96 -6.29 -24.47 -8.81
CA GLY A 96 -5.83 -24.27 -7.43
C GLY A 96 -4.50 -23.50 -7.32
N LYS A 97 -4.03 -22.88 -8.42
CA LYS A 97 -2.74 -22.18 -8.44
C LYS A 97 -2.87 -20.79 -7.83
N ILE A 98 -1.92 -20.43 -6.96
CA ILE A 98 -1.79 -19.05 -6.43
C ILE A 98 -1.16 -18.13 -7.49
N ILE A 99 -1.77 -16.97 -7.65
CA ILE A 99 -1.39 -15.87 -8.54
C ILE A 99 -1.21 -14.64 -7.65
N LYS A 100 -0.04 -14.01 -7.77
CA LYS A 100 0.29 -12.73 -7.12
C LYS A 100 0.35 -11.66 -8.19
#